data_AF-A0A060N4S0-F1
#
_entry.id   AF-A0A060N4S0-F1
#
_cell.length_a   1.000
_cell.length_b   1.000
_cell.length_c   1.000
_cell.angle_alpha   90.00
_cell.angle_beta   90.00
_cell.angle_gamma   90.00
#
_symmetry.space_group_name_H-M   'P 1'
#
loop_
_entity.id
_entity.type
_entity.pdbx_description
1 polymer ?
#
loop_
_entity_poly.entity_id
_entity_poly.type
_entity_poly.pdbx_seq_one_letter_code
_entity_poly.pdbx_strand_id
1 'polypeptide(L)'
;MKFKVGDKVSVRTDLKVDKMYGRWYYTKSMDIFKGESVVIKKCYADSYEIDKDNYSYNWSDEMLIKEEFTFQEVIARIKPNETYESTMSCYKVRSIHMNKCNEIQIRYIEDEDAIKPTPLRDDTVYIDDKQRFKLKETKKSFTIYHIEHRPNEKQYKFRSNERLNINDFVICDTKFGKAYGKVISYEEMELTNTESEQYKKCWKA
;
A
#
# COMPACT_ATOMS: atom_id res chain seq x y z
N MET A 1 11.40 5.37 -19.03
CA MET A 1 10.08 5.98 -18.88
C MET A 1 9.04 4.88 -18.73
N LYS A 2 8.72 4.52 -17.49
CA LYS A 2 7.70 3.53 -17.11
C LYS A 2 6.28 4.09 -17.05
N PHE A 3 6.12 5.39 -16.81
CA PHE A 3 4.81 6.03 -16.60
C PHE A 3 4.45 6.96 -17.76
N LYS A 4 3.16 7.26 -17.90
CA LYS A 4 2.63 8.20 -18.89
C LYS A 4 1.83 9.32 -18.23
N VAL A 5 1.64 10.42 -18.95
CA VAL A 5 0.80 11.54 -18.49
C VAL A 5 -0.59 11.03 -18.09
N GLY A 6 -1.05 11.45 -16.91
CA GLY A 6 -2.31 11.03 -16.32
C GLY A 6 -2.21 9.75 -15.46
N ASP A 7 -1.08 9.05 -15.43
CA ASP A 7 -0.89 7.95 -14.46
C ASP A 7 -0.86 8.50 -13.04
N LYS A 8 -1.61 7.85 -12.14
CA LYS A 8 -1.56 8.11 -10.70
C LYS A 8 -0.49 7.24 -10.04
N VAL A 9 0.43 7.90 -9.35
CA VAL A 9 1.61 7.31 -8.74
C VAL A 9 1.78 7.82 -7.31
N SER A 10 2.52 7.11 -6.49
CA SER A 10 2.98 7.57 -5.18
C SER A 10 4.48 7.77 -5.17
N VAL A 11 4.94 8.79 -4.45
CA VAL A 11 6.36 8.96 -4.15
C VAL A 11 6.78 7.93 -3.11
N ARG A 12 7.88 7.22 -3.36
CA ARG A 12 8.42 6.22 -2.44
C ARG A 12 8.70 6.79 -1.05
N THR A 13 8.39 6.02 -0.02
CA THR A 13 8.62 6.38 1.40
C THR A 13 10.01 6.04 1.92
N ASP A 14 10.83 5.33 1.14
CA ASP A 14 12.20 4.94 1.51
C ASP A 14 13.28 5.80 0.83
N LEU A 15 12.88 6.91 0.19
CA LEU A 15 13.80 7.85 -0.44
C LEU A 15 14.70 8.54 0.61
N LYS A 16 15.98 8.68 0.26
CA LYS A 16 17.02 9.32 1.09
C LYS A 16 17.48 10.61 0.43
N VAL A 17 17.50 11.69 1.21
CA VAL A 17 17.99 13.01 0.76
C VAL A 17 19.45 12.89 0.32
N ASP A 18 19.79 13.64 -0.73
CA ASP A 18 21.11 13.70 -1.39
C ASP A 18 21.56 12.39 -2.06
N LYS A 19 20.63 11.43 -2.23
CA LYS A 19 20.85 10.21 -3.01
C LYS A 19 20.31 10.36 -4.43
N MET A 20 21.04 9.77 -5.38
CA MET A 20 20.63 9.70 -6.78
C MET A 20 19.70 8.51 -7.01
N TYR A 21 18.63 8.73 -7.77
CA TYR A 21 17.68 7.72 -8.23
C TYR A 21 17.46 7.89 -9.73
N GLY A 22 17.93 6.93 -10.52
CA GLY A 22 18.15 7.12 -11.96
C GLY A 22 19.26 8.15 -12.19
N ARG A 23 18.91 9.29 -12.79
CA ARG A 23 19.84 10.40 -13.10
C ARG A 23 19.61 11.66 -12.25
N TRP A 24 18.66 11.60 -11.32
CA TRP A 24 18.20 12.78 -10.58
C TRP A 24 18.44 12.62 -9.09
N TYR A 25 18.83 13.71 -8.44
CA TYR A 25 19.02 13.76 -6.99
C TYR A 25 17.68 13.97 -6.29
N TYR A 26 17.45 13.19 -5.24
CA TYR A 26 16.36 13.44 -4.32
C TYR A 26 16.77 14.51 -3.30
N THR A 27 16.21 15.70 -3.42
CA THR A 27 16.59 16.85 -2.58
C THR A 27 15.71 16.97 -1.34
N LYS A 28 16.18 17.72 -0.33
CA LYS A 28 15.42 17.98 0.89
C LYS A 28 14.04 18.61 0.62
N SER A 29 13.92 19.45 -0.40
CA SER A 29 12.65 20.09 -0.77
C SER A 29 11.65 19.12 -1.40
N MET A 30 12.11 18.01 -1.98
CA MET A 30 11.25 16.95 -2.51
C MET A 30 10.70 16.03 -1.41
N ASP A 31 11.31 16.03 -0.22
CA ASP A 31 10.92 15.19 0.92
C ASP A 31 9.50 15.48 1.42
N ILE A 32 8.98 16.68 1.15
CA ILE A 32 7.59 17.05 1.48
C ILE A 32 6.55 16.20 0.72
N PHE A 33 6.91 15.61 -0.42
CA PHE A 33 6.01 14.77 -1.22
C PHE A 33 6.15 13.28 -0.89
N LYS A 34 6.99 12.92 0.09
CA LYS A 34 7.28 11.54 0.42
C LYS A 34 6.02 10.79 0.87
N GLY A 35 5.69 9.69 0.19
CA GLY A 35 4.46 8.94 0.42
C GLY A 35 3.19 9.55 -0.18
N GLU A 36 3.26 10.74 -0.76
CA GLU A 36 2.10 11.39 -1.37
C GLU A 36 1.70 10.71 -2.67
N SER A 37 0.38 10.58 -2.89
CA SER A 37 -0.20 10.24 -4.18
C SER A 37 -0.29 11.49 -5.06
N VAL A 38 0.21 11.38 -6.29
CA VAL A 38 0.37 12.45 -7.28
C VAL A 38 0.05 11.93 -8.68
N VAL A 39 -0.15 12.83 -9.64
CA VAL A 39 -0.42 12.49 -11.04
C VAL A 39 0.73 12.95 -11.92
N ILE A 40 1.16 12.11 -12.86
CA ILE A 40 2.15 12.52 -13.87
C ILE A 40 1.53 13.59 -14.77
N LYS A 41 2.08 14.80 -14.70
CA LYS A 41 1.62 15.96 -15.47
C LYS A 41 2.34 16.06 -16.82
N LYS A 42 3.64 15.78 -16.85
CA LYS A 42 4.44 15.74 -18.09
C LYS A 42 5.52 14.67 -18.03
N CYS A 43 5.88 14.15 -19.20
CA CYS A 43 7.03 13.27 -19.38
C CYS A 43 8.11 14.01 -20.17
N TYR A 44 9.33 14.02 -19.64
CA TYR A 44 10.55 14.45 -20.34
C TYR A 44 11.30 13.22 -20.87
N ALA A 45 12.50 13.42 -21.42
CA ALA A 45 13.30 12.32 -21.97
C ALA A 45 13.68 11.27 -20.91
N ASP A 46 13.99 11.71 -19.69
CA ASP A 46 14.43 10.84 -18.57
C ASP A 46 13.87 11.25 -17.20
N SER A 47 12.80 12.06 -17.17
CA SER A 47 12.13 12.50 -15.93
C SER A 47 10.64 12.78 -16.12
N TYR A 48 9.95 13.03 -15.01
CA TYR A 48 8.55 13.42 -14.95
C TYR A 48 8.37 14.75 -14.19
N GLU A 49 7.36 15.53 -14.58
CA GLU A 49 6.73 16.59 -13.77
C GLU A 49 5.48 16.00 -13.12
N ILE A 50 5.23 16.29 -11.83
CA ILE A 50 4.01 15.85 -11.14
C ILE A 50 3.00 17.01 -11.07
N ASP A 51 1.75 16.72 -10.71
CA ASP A 51 0.69 17.74 -10.63
C ASP A 51 0.84 18.70 -9.45
N LYS A 52 1.39 18.20 -8.32
CA LYS A 52 1.54 18.95 -7.07
C LYS A 52 2.83 19.80 -6.99
N ASP A 53 3.81 19.63 -7.87
CA ASP A 53 5.09 20.35 -7.77
C ASP A 53 5.13 21.64 -8.61
N ASN A 54 4.88 22.77 -7.95
CA ASN A 54 5.00 24.09 -8.59
C ASN A 54 6.46 24.51 -8.92
N TYR A 55 7.44 23.67 -8.56
CA TYR A 55 8.87 23.94 -8.71
C TYR A 55 9.53 23.13 -9.84
N SER A 56 8.76 22.36 -10.62
CA SER A 56 9.25 21.55 -11.74
C SER A 56 10.44 20.65 -11.36
N TYR A 57 10.29 19.85 -10.29
CA TYR A 57 11.31 18.88 -9.93
C TYR A 57 11.35 17.74 -10.97
N ASN A 58 12.53 17.16 -11.17
CA ASN A 58 12.67 15.99 -12.05
C ASN A 58 12.51 14.71 -11.25
N TRP A 59 11.37 14.04 -11.44
CA TRP A 59 11.09 12.75 -10.82
C TRP A 59 11.52 11.62 -11.75
N SER A 60 12.12 10.56 -11.22
CA SER A 60 12.55 9.40 -12.02
C SER A 60 11.66 8.17 -11.81
N ASP A 61 11.80 7.19 -12.70
CA ASP A 61 11.18 5.85 -12.59
C ASP A 61 11.49 5.15 -11.27
N GLU A 62 12.59 5.51 -10.61
CA GLU A 62 13.04 4.93 -9.35
C GLU A 62 12.47 5.63 -8.11
N MET A 63 11.88 6.82 -8.26
CA MET A 63 11.31 7.59 -7.16
C MET A 63 9.80 7.36 -6.97
N LEU A 64 9.14 6.80 -7.99
CA LEU A 64 7.69 6.72 -8.08
C LEU A 64 7.20 5.27 -8.18
N ILE A 65 6.01 5.01 -7.66
CA ILE A 65 5.31 3.73 -7.72
C ILE A 65 3.92 3.95 -8.29
N LYS A 66 3.50 3.19 -9.32
CA LYS A 66 2.14 3.29 -9.85
C LYS A 66 1.12 2.73 -8.87
N GLU A 67 0.05 3.49 -8.61
CA GLU A 67 -1.01 3.10 -7.66
C GLU A 67 -2.21 2.44 -8.34
N GLU A 68 -2.56 2.94 -9.52
CA GLU A 68 -3.77 2.55 -10.23
C GLU A 68 -3.43 2.00 -11.61
N PHE A 69 -4.17 0.99 -12.03
CA PHE A 69 -3.85 0.20 -13.21
C PHE A 69 -5.08 -0.01 -14.08
N THR A 70 -4.86 -0.07 -15.40
CA THR A 70 -5.91 -0.55 -16.32
C THR A 70 -6.09 -2.06 -16.17
N PHE A 71 -7.20 -2.60 -16.70
CA PHE A 71 -7.41 -4.04 -16.72
C PHE A 71 -6.27 -4.81 -17.39
N GLN A 72 -5.85 -4.38 -18.59
CA GLN A 72 -4.75 -5.02 -19.33
C GLN A 72 -3.45 -5.02 -18.52
N GLU A 73 -3.16 -3.91 -17.85
CA GLU A 73 -1.99 -3.78 -16.99
C GLU A 73 -2.06 -4.73 -15.78
N VAL A 74 -3.24 -4.90 -15.17
CA VAL A 74 -3.44 -5.88 -14.09
C VAL A 74 -3.19 -7.30 -14.60
N ILE A 75 -3.81 -7.71 -15.70
CA ILE A 75 -3.66 -9.05 -16.26
C ILE A 75 -2.19 -9.37 -16.59
N ALA A 76 -1.43 -8.38 -17.06
CA ALA A 76 -0.02 -8.55 -17.37
C ALA A 76 0.90 -8.73 -16.14
N ARG A 77 0.46 -8.37 -14.93
CA ARG A 77 1.34 -8.32 -13.74
C ARG A 77 0.86 -9.07 -12.50
N ILE A 78 -0.43 -9.39 -12.42
CA ILE A 78 -1.03 -10.00 -11.24
C ILE A 78 -0.31 -11.30 -10.88
N LYS A 79 -0.02 -11.48 -9.59
CA LYS A 79 0.67 -12.67 -9.05
C LYS A 79 -0.28 -13.57 -8.26
N PRO A 80 0.12 -14.82 -7.98
CA PRO A 80 -0.71 -15.74 -7.21
C PRO A 80 -1.06 -15.16 -5.84
N ASN A 81 -2.32 -15.32 -5.45
CA ASN A 81 -2.90 -14.79 -4.23
C ASN A 81 -2.98 -13.25 -4.14
N GLU A 82 -2.80 -12.53 -5.25
CA GLU A 82 -3.08 -11.08 -5.31
C GLU A 82 -4.53 -10.81 -5.72
N THR A 83 -5.08 -9.71 -5.21
CA THR A 83 -6.39 -9.20 -5.60
C THR A 83 -6.26 -7.73 -5.94
N TYR A 84 -6.76 -7.34 -7.09
CA TYR A 84 -6.89 -5.94 -7.49
C TYR A 84 -8.36 -5.54 -7.40
N GLU A 85 -8.66 -4.42 -6.76
CA GLU A 85 -10.02 -3.91 -6.56
C GLU A 85 -10.25 -2.68 -7.44
N SER A 86 -11.45 -2.56 -8.00
CA SER A 86 -11.86 -1.39 -8.77
C SER A 86 -11.83 -0.16 -7.86
N THR A 87 -11.19 0.91 -8.31
CA THR A 87 -11.19 2.20 -7.60
C THR A 87 -12.49 2.98 -7.82
N MET A 88 -13.33 2.52 -8.74
CA MET A 88 -14.55 3.20 -9.16
C MET A 88 -15.76 2.32 -8.89
N SER A 89 -16.75 2.89 -8.19
CA SER A 89 -17.94 2.17 -7.75
C SER A 89 -19.04 2.07 -8.82
N CYS A 90 -18.97 2.90 -9.86
CA CYS A 90 -19.94 2.92 -10.97
C CYS A 90 -19.77 1.77 -11.97
N TYR A 91 -18.64 1.05 -11.94
CA TYR A 91 -18.40 -0.09 -12.82
C TYR A 91 -18.75 -1.41 -12.13
N LYS A 92 -19.22 -2.36 -12.94
CA LYS A 92 -19.73 -3.65 -12.47
C LYS A 92 -18.64 -4.66 -12.12
N VAL A 93 -17.49 -4.64 -12.82
CA VAL A 93 -16.31 -5.42 -12.41
C VAL A 93 -15.74 -4.82 -11.13
N ARG A 94 -15.75 -5.59 -10.04
CA ARG A 94 -15.31 -5.12 -8.71
C ARG A 94 -13.90 -5.53 -8.36
N SER A 95 -13.49 -6.72 -8.78
CA SER A 95 -12.15 -7.20 -8.45
C SER A 95 -11.65 -8.25 -9.43
N ILE A 96 -10.34 -8.33 -9.54
CA ILE A 96 -9.60 -9.33 -10.30
C ILE A 96 -8.68 -10.03 -9.31
N HIS A 97 -8.86 -11.33 -9.12
CA HIS A 97 -8.08 -12.14 -8.19
C HIS A 97 -7.37 -13.25 -8.96
N MET A 98 -6.09 -13.47 -8.68
CA MET A 98 -5.39 -14.68 -9.12
C MET A 98 -5.26 -15.60 -7.92
N ASN A 99 -5.83 -16.80 -8.01
CA ASN A 99 -5.74 -17.75 -6.91
C ASN A 99 -4.34 -18.41 -6.85
N LYS A 100 -4.12 -19.26 -5.84
CA LYS A 100 -2.83 -19.97 -5.65
C LYS A 100 -2.49 -20.95 -6.79
N CYS A 101 -3.48 -21.30 -7.63
CA CYS A 101 -3.34 -22.18 -8.78
C CYS A 101 -3.17 -21.42 -10.11
N ASN A 102 -2.95 -20.09 -10.05
CA ASN A 102 -2.81 -19.20 -11.22
C ASN A 102 -4.09 -19.00 -12.04
N GLU A 103 -5.27 -19.33 -11.52
CA GLU A 103 -6.54 -19.07 -12.20
C GLU A 103 -6.99 -17.64 -11.91
N ILE A 104 -7.46 -16.95 -12.96
CA ILE A 104 -7.96 -15.57 -12.86
C ILE A 104 -9.46 -15.62 -12.60
N GLN A 105 -9.87 -15.02 -11.49
CA GLN A 105 -11.25 -14.87 -11.07
C GLN A 105 -11.64 -13.40 -11.16
N ILE A 106 -12.68 -13.10 -11.93
CA ILE A 106 -13.23 -11.74 -12.07
C ILE A 106 -14.54 -11.68 -11.31
N ARG A 107 -14.63 -10.81 -10.30
CA ARG A 107 -15.88 -10.54 -9.60
C ARG A 107 -16.62 -9.43 -10.32
N TYR A 108 -17.83 -9.74 -10.77
CA TYR A 108 -18.75 -8.82 -11.41
C TYR A 108 -20.04 -8.77 -10.61
N ILE A 109 -20.60 -7.57 -10.38
CA ILE A 109 -21.90 -7.42 -9.72
C ILE A 109 -22.95 -7.14 -10.80
N GLU A 110 -23.95 -8.01 -10.85
CA GLU A 110 -25.20 -7.74 -11.56
C GLU A 110 -26.07 -6.83 -10.69
N ASP A 111 -26.66 -5.78 -11.27
CA ASP A 111 -27.62 -4.95 -10.55
C ASP A 111 -28.90 -5.77 -10.33
N GLU A 112 -29.05 -6.38 -9.15
CA GLU A 112 -30.28 -7.09 -8.76
C GLU A 112 -31.45 -6.12 -8.54
N ASP A 113 -31.18 -4.86 -8.13
CA ASP A 113 -32.18 -3.83 -7.81
C ASP A 113 -32.54 -2.90 -8.99
N ALA A 114 -31.88 -3.05 -10.14
CA ALA A 114 -32.30 -2.31 -11.33
C ALA A 114 -33.60 -2.91 -11.86
N ILE A 115 -34.60 -2.06 -12.16
CA ILE A 115 -35.91 -2.42 -12.75
C ILE A 115 -35.77 -3.34 -13.98
N LYS A 116 -34.58 -3.37 -14.61
CA LYS A 116 -34.10 -4.48 -15.43
C LYS A 116 -32.64 -4.77 -15.06
N PRO A 117 -32.28 -5.96 -14.53
CA PRO A 117 -30.89 -6.37 -14.52
C PRO A 117 -30.37 -6.25 -15.96
N THR A 118 -29.17 -5.70 -16.15
CA THR A 118 -28.49 -5.80 -17.45
C THR A 118 -27.69 -7.10 -17.41
N PRO A 119 -28.25 -8.23 -17.90
CA PRO A 119 -27.51 -9.47 -17.98
C PRO A 119 -26.25 -9.26 -18.80
N LEU A 120 -25.26 -10.14 -18.61
CA LEU A 120 -24.16 -10.26 -19.56
C LEU A 120 -24.77 -10.42 -20.95
N ARG A 121 -24.47 -9.48 -21.85
CA ARG A 121 -24.87 -9.63 -23.24
C ARG A 121 -23.96 -10.69 -23.84
N ASP A 122 -24.53 -11.81 -24.28
CA ASP A 122 -23.80 -12.93 -24.87
C ASP A 122 -22.69 -13.49 -23.96
N ASP A 123 -22.97 -13.65 -22.66
CA ASP A 123 -22.02 -14.13 -21.63
C ASP A 123 -20.69 -13.33 -21.58
N THR A 124 -20.70 -12.09 -22.10
CA THR A 124 -19.51 -11.26 -22.24
C THR A 124 -19.41 -10.21 -21.13
N VAL A 125 -18.25 -10.15 -20.47
CA VAL A 125 -17.91 -9.11 -19.49
C VAL A 125 -17.28 -7.92 -20.21
N TYR A 126 -17.92 -6.75 -20.11
CA TYR A 126 -17.39 -5.50 -20.64
C TYR A 126 -16.61 -4.75 -19.57
N ILE A 127 -15.39 -4.34 -19.89
CA ILE A 127 -14.52 -3.54 -19.03
C ILE A 127 -14.20 -2.24 -19.74
N ASP A 128 -14.58 -1.14 -19.10
CA ASP A 128 -14.37 0.21 -19.63
C ASP A 128 -12.87 0.56 -19.59
N ASP A 129 -12.37 1.23 -20.63
CA ASP A 129 -10.96 1.60 -20.76
C ASP A 129 -10.53 2.65 -19.71
N LYS A 130 -11.49 3.38 -19.12
CA LYS A 130 -11.28 4.32 -18.03
C LYS A 130 -11.36 3.66 -16.66
N GLN A 131 -11.84 2.42 -16.56
CA GLN A 131 -11.86 1.71 -15.29
C GLN A 131 -10.42 1.49 -14.78
N ARG A 132 -10.22 1.75 -13.49
CA ARG A 132 -8.92 1.62 -12.81
C ARG A 132 -9.02 0.66 -11.63
N PHE A 133 -7.92 -0.01 -11.35
CA PHE A 133 -7.80 -1.00 -10.29
C PHE A 133 -6.58 -0.72 -9.43
N LYS A 134 -6.67 -0.96 -8.13
CA LYS A 134 -5.56 -0.86 -7.17
C LYS A 134 -5.31 -2.22 -6.54
N LEU A 135 -4.04 -2.57 -6.32
CA LEU A 135 -3.69 -3.77 -5.58
C LEU A 135 -4.26 -3.65 -4.16
N LYS A 136 -5.09 -4.61 -3.76
CA LYS A 136 -5.59 -4.72 -2.40
C LYS A 136 -4.43 -5.09 -1.49
N GLU A 137 -4.27 -4.35 -0.39
CA GLU A 137 -3.30 -4.74 0.63
C GLU A 137 -3.61 -6.15 1.13
N THR A 138 -2.69 -7.08 0.91
CA THR A 138 -2.79 -8.42 1.45
C THR A 138 -2.46 -8.38 2.93
N LYS A 139 -3.30 -9.01 3.75
CA LYS A 139 -2.95 -9.29 5.15
C LYS A 139 -1.77 -10.26 5.20
N LYS A 140 -0.87 -10.02 6.14
CA LYS A 140 0.28 -10.86 6.45
C LYS A 140 0.28 -11.13 7.94
N SER A 141 0.87 -12.23 8.37
CA SER A 141 1.11 -12.48 9.80
C SER A 141 2.12 -11.47 10.36
N PHE A 142 1.71 -10.76 11.41
CA PHE A 142 2.55 -9.90 12.23
C PHE A 142 2.54 -10.42 13.67
N THR A 143 3.72 -10.50 14.30
CA THR A 143 3.80 -10.75 15.74
C THR A 143 3.52 -9.47 16.51
N ILE A 144 2.49 -9.49 17.35
CA ILE A 144 2.10 -8.38 18.22
C ILE A 144 2.40 -8.76 19.67
N TYR A 145 3.18 -7.92 20.34
CA TYR A 145 3.64 -8.16 21.70
C TYR A 145 2.75 -7.44 22.71
N HIS A 146 2.38 -8.16 23.76
CA HIS A 146 1.71 -7.63 24.92
C HIS A 146 2.76 -7.25 25.96
N ILE A 147 2.88 -5.95 26.20
CA ILE A 147 3.90 -5.38 27.08
C ILE A 147 3.22 -4.73 28.28
N GLU A 148 3.77 -5.00 29.44
CA GLU A 148 3.39 -4.38 30.70
C GLU A 148 4.49 -3.39 31.13
N HIS A 149 4.10 -2.17 31.46
CA HIS A 149 5.03 -1.13 31.91
C HIS A 149 5.25 -1.12 33.42
N ARG A 150 4.34 -1.72 34.19
CA ARG A 150 4.38 -1.83 35.65
C ARG A 150 3.71 -3.14 36.09
N PRO A 151 4.26 -3.84 37.10
CA PRO A 151 3.76 -5.15 37.50
C PRO A 151 2.25 -5.18 37.80
N ASN A 152 1.54 -6.14 37.19
CA ASN A 152 0.10 -6.37 37.34
C ASN A 152 -0.78 -5.19 36.89
N GLU A 153 -0.27 -4.36 35.98
CA GLU A 153 -1.04 -3.28 35.37
C GLU A 153 -1.57 -3.68 33.98
N LYS A 154 -2.10 -2.69 33.26
CA LYS A 154 -2.62 -2.86 31.92
C LYS A 154 -1.51 -3.26 30.95
N GLN A 155 -1.79 -4.28 30.14
CA GLN A 155 -0.95 -4.66 29.01
C GLN A 155 -1.34 -3.84 27.78
N TYR A 156 -0.33 -3.48 26.99
CA TYR A 156 -0.48 -2.71 25.76
C TYR A 156 0.14 -3.48 24.59
N LYS A 157 -0.46 -3.34 23.41
CA LYS A 157 -0.01 -4.01 22.19
C LYS A 157 1.03 -3.17 21.46
N PHE A 158 2.14 -3.79 21.10
CA PHE A 158 3.22 -3.17 20.34
C PHE A 158 3.68 -4.10 19.22
N ARG A 159 4.33 -3.52 18.23
CA ARG A 159 5.06 -4.25 17.20
C ARG A 159 6.56 -4.08 17.40
N SER A 160 7.33 -5.09 17.01
CA SER A 160 8.78 -5.01 16.93
C SER A 160 9.28 -5.47 15.57
N ASN A 161 10.40 -4.91 15.13
CA ASN A 161 11.14 -5.41 13.97
C ASN A 161 12.05 -6.59 14.35
N GLU A 162 12.16 -6.90 15.65
CA GLU A 162 13.00 -7.92 16.22
C GLU A 162 12.12 -9.03 16.83
N ARG A 163 12.67 -10.25 16.95
CA ARG A 163 12.01 -11.31 17.70
C ARG A 163 12.30 -11.11 19.20
N LEU A 164 11.27 -10.87 19.99
CA LEU A 164 11.35 -10.70 21.44
C LEU A 164 10.84 -11.96 22.14
N ASN A 165 11.46 -12.31 23.25
CA ASN A 165 11.03 -13.43 24.08
C ASN A 165 10.16 -12.97 25.24
N ILE A 166 9.33 -13.87 25.77
CA ILE A 166 8.60 -13.63 27.01
C ILE A 166 9.62 -13.32 28.12
N ASN A 167 9.32 -12.32 28.95
CA ASN A 167 10.18 -11.72 29.97
C ASN A 167 11.32 -10.82 29.47
N ASP A 168 11.49 -10.60 28.16
CA ASP A 168 12.44 -9.58 27.69
C ASP A 168 12.01 -8.19 28.19
N PHE A 169 13.01 -7.39 28.61
CA PHE A 169 12.83 -5.97 28.88
C PHE A 169 13.01 -5.18 27.59
N VAL A 170 12.13 -4.22 27.37
CA VAL A 170 11.99 -3.52 26.09
C VAL A 170 11.75 -2.03 26.31
N ILE A 171 12.20 -1.24 25.35
CA ILE A 171 11.89 0.19 25.27
C ILE A 171 10.76 0.35 24.25
N CYS A 172 9.71 1.07 24.64
CA CYS A 172 8.51 1.26 23.83
C CYS A 172 8.28 2.73 23.53
N ASP A 173 7.84 3.03 22.30
CA ASP A 173 7.31 4.35 21.96
C ASP A 173 5.91 4.51 22.56
N THR A 174 5.70 5.51 23.42
CA THR A 174 4.39 5.82 23.99
C THR A 174 3.96 7.24 23.61
N LYS A 175 2.72 7.62 23.97
CA LYS A 175 2.26 9.00 23.73
C LYS A 175 2.96 10.02 24.64
N PHE A 176 3.63 9.55 25.69
CA PHE A 176 4.36 10.36 26.66
C PHE A 176 5.89 10.26 26.48
N GLY A 177 6.36 9.75 25.33
CA GLY A 177 7.77 9.46 25.07
C GLY A 177 8.12 7.99 25.28
N LYS A 178 9.40 7.69 25.48
CA LYS A 178 9.90 6.32 25.64
C LYS A 178 9.62 5.78 27.04
N ALA A 179 9.19 4.53 27.14
CA ALA A 179 8.97 3.85 28.41
C ALA A 179 9.54 2.42 28.39
N TYR A 180 10.06 1.98 29.53
CA TYR A 180 10.47 0.59 29.72
C TYR A 180 9.26 -0.28 29.98
N GLY A 181 9.26 -1.50 29.44
CA GLY A 181 8.25 -2.50 29.72
C GLY A 181 8.85 -3.90 29.67
N LYS A 182 8.03 -4.86 30.06
CA LYS A 182 8.35 -6.29 30.05
C LYS A 182 7.38 -7.00 29.10
N VAL A 183 7.90 -7.85 28.23
CA VAL A 183 7.09 -8.69 27.35
C VAL A 183 6.41 -9.77 28.18
N ILE A 184 5.07 -9.79 28.17
CA ILE A 184 4.27 -10.75 28.92
C ILE A 184 3.83 -11.91 28.02
N SER A 185 3.39 -11.60 26.81
CA SER A 185 2.98 -12.57 25.81
C SER A 185 3.07 -11.95 24.41
N TYR A 186 2.82 -12.76 23.39
CA TYR A 186 2.65 -12.29 22.02
C TYR A 186 1.59 -13.13 21.32
N GLU A 187 1.00 -12.55 20.28
CA GLU A 187 0.08 -13.23 19.37
C GLU A 187 0.49 -12.96 17.91
N GLU A 188 0.13 -13.87 17.02
CA GLU A 188 0.25 -13.64 15.57
C GLU A 188 -1.09 -13.14 15.05
N MET A 189 -1.07 -11.98 14.39
CA MET A 189 -2.26 -11.35 13.81
C MET A 189 -2.08 -11.18 12.31
N GLU A 190 -3.09 -11.54 11.54
CA GLU A 190 -3.16 -11.23 10.11
C GLU A 190 -3.57 -9.76 9.91
N LEU A 191 -2.60 -8.90 9.61
CA LEU A 191 -2.77 -7.46 9.45
C LEU A 191 -2.29 -7.01 8.08
N THR A 192 -2.87 -5.94 7.53
CA THR A 192 -2.21 -5.20 6.44
C THR A 192 -1.01 -4.41 6.98
N ASN A 193 -0.14 -3.93 6.10
CA ASN A 193 0.95 -3.03 6.51
C ASN A 193 0.38 -1.79 7.23
N THR A 194 -0.69 -1.19 6.68
CA THR A 194 -1.35 -0.02 7.28
C THR A 194 -1.97 -0.32 8.65
N GLU A 195 -2.64 -1.46 8.81
CA GLU A 195 -3.16 -1.91 10.12
C GLU A 195 -2.01 -2.13 11.12
N SER A 196 -0.90 -2.71 10.67
CA SER A 196 0.28 -2.94 11.53
C SER A 196 0.91 -1.63 12.03
N GLU A 197 0.91 -0.57 11.22
CA GLU A 197 1.53 0.71 11.56
C GLU A 197 0.81 1.46 12.68
N GLN A 198 -0.45 1.12 12.96
CA GLN A 198 -1.22 1.65 14.09
C GLN A 198 -0.65 1.20 15.44
N TYR A 199 0.07 0.07 15.46
CA TYR A 199 0.78 -0.39 16.66
C TYR A 199 2.10 0.36 16.81
N LYS A 200 2.31 0.89 18.02
CA LYS A 200 3.55 1.57 18.38
C LYS A 200 4.71 0.57 18.41
N LYS A 201 5.92 1.09 18.19
CA LYS A 201 7.13 0.27 18.13
C LYS A 201 7.68 -0.01 19.52
N CYS A 202 8.28 -1.18 19.66
CA CYS A 202 9.17 -1.53 20.76
C CYS A 202 10.42 -2.24 20.24
N TRP A 203 11.50 -2.19 21.02
CA TRP A 203 12.75 -2.88 20.73
C TRP A 203 13.41 -3.30 22.05
N LYS A 204 14.35 -4.24 21.96
CA LYS A 204 15.05 -4.75 23.14
C LYS A 204 15.81 -3.62 23.84
N ALA A 205 15.68 -3.57 25.17
CA ALA A 205 16.36 -2.59 26.01
C ALA A 205 17.86 -2.85 26.12
#